data_AF-A0A946YQF2-F1
#
_entry.id   AF-A0A946YQF2-F1
#
_cell.length_a   1.000
_cell.length_b   1.000
_cell.length_c   1.000
_cell.angle_alpha   90.00
_cell.angle_beta   90.00
_cell.angle_gamma   90.00
#
_symmetry.space_group_name_H-M   'P 1'
#
loop_
_entity.id
_entity.type
_entity.pdbx_description
1 polymer ?
#
loop_
_entity_poly.entity_id
_entity_poly.type
_entity_poly.pdbx_seq_one_letter_code
_entity_poly.pdbx_strand_id
1 'polypeptide(L)'
;MKKVFLASVLSGFVQQALGSTDSVAQEEIESAWLAFSNTRGEASLILGDVEHPSANDIFRIIPDVSEDSLNEEKLQLGFDLFNEGRLSRDGSVACASCHIGMLGGVDRNPLPFGIGRARGKFNAPTVFNAALNFRQFWDGRALTLQEQALGPIENPIEFGHDVDGAVAVLKSIPAYVNAFDKFYPDGITAANLGDAIAYYETMKFTGLASPFLRQFEEGEEGQEAMSRQARLGQQRFVEVGCASCHNGINLGGNSYQQLGVAEPWYGPNRPAGEADSGLAGRTGRELDRHVFKVPTLHNVAATGPWMHDGSITSLQQAVDRMARHQLGRYLENNEIDDIVAFLRSLGDSQSIIGDCSASGNYTIIMDCSINPAAPAAGQSGEEAVPDIAPVALPDPATLAEQHRQEYAEALNRVAEAPERIHEEMRRIRSGSVMHYDFLQYQHIEMLRHARALSFPPAAMEQAQRKELLTKAAEWQQTAEQYELIIADFLRTQAVANSATANIQDLLRLLSVVDDENTRLLLAQAEQTALAFYKQPDPATQLSLERAAQALESVDLNTRHFEEFQRQVRMLLENVPGELVQ
;
A
#
# COMPACT_ATOMS: atom_id res chain seq x y z
N MET A 1 -79.63 -26.75 23.13
CA MET A 1 -78.73 -27.58 22.30
C MET A 1 -78.59 -26.95 20.92
N LYS A 2 -77.38 -27.01 20.36
CA LYS A 2 -76.95 -26.53 19.03
C LYS A 2 -76.49 -25.07 18.92
N LYS A 3 -75.42 -24.77 19.65
CA LYS A 3 -74.22 -24.09 19.11
C LYS A 3 -73.33 -25.17 18.46
N VAL A 4 -72.38 -24.74 17.61
CA VAL A 4 -71.26 -25.50 16.99
C VAL A 4 -71.54 -25.97 15.56
N PHE A 5 -71.14 -25.16 14.55
CA PHE A 5 -70.22 -25.58 13.48
C PHE A 5 -69.84 -24.38 12.57
N LEU A 6 -68.54 -24.02 12.59
CA LEU A 6 -67.69 -23.49 11.49
C LEU A 6 -68.02 -22.11 10.88
N ALA A 7 -67.34 -20.98 11.12
CA ALA A 7 -66.08 -20.66 11.81
C ALA A 7 -64.75 -21.19 11.24
N SER A 8 -64.67 -21.62 9.97
CA SER A 8 -63.42 -22.16 9.40
C SER A 8 -63.04 -21.67 7.99
N VAL A 9 -63.51 -20.51 7.54
CA VAL A 9 -63.15 -19.98 6.20
C VAL A 9 -62.46 -18.61 6.23
N LEU A 10 -62.26 -17.99 7.39
CA LEU A 10 -61.64 -16.66 7.49
C LEU A 10 -60.32 -16.61 8.28
N SER A 11 -59.77 -17.75 8.67
CA SER A 11 -58.49 -17.83 9.39
C SER A 11 -57.30 -18.18 8.50
N GLY A 12 -57.50 -18.32 7.18
CA GLY A 12 -56.47 -18.78 6.24
C GLY A 12 -55.65 -17.69 5.54
N PHE A 13 -55.93 -16.40 5.78
CA PHE A 13 -55.32 -15.30 5.00
C PHE A 13 -54.71 -14.15 5.82
N VAL A 14 -54.58 -14.28 7.14
CA VAL A 14 -53.95 -13.26 8.00
C VAL A 14 -52.61 -13.72 8.61
N GLN A 15 -52.25 -15.00 8.45
CA GLN A 15 -51.04 -15.58 9.05
C GLN A 15 -49.82 -15.63 8.13
N GLN A 16 -49.88 -14.91 7.00
CA GLN A 16 -48.77 -14.78 6.05
C GLN A 16 -48.21 -13.35 5.94
N ALA A 17 -48.65 -12.43 6.81
CA ALA A 17 -48.25 -11.02 6.77
C ALA A 17 -47.71 -10.47 8.11
N LEU A 18 -47.45 -11.34 9.09
CA LEU A 18 -46.80 -10.97 10.36
C LEU A 18 -45.68 -11.97 10.61
N GLY A 19 -44.45 -11.63 10.20
CA GLY A 19 -43.28 -12.28 10.78
C GLY A 19 -43.38 -12.20 12.30
N SER A 20 -43.04 -13.28 13.01
CA SER A 20 -43.02 -13.24 14.47
C SER A 20 -42.06 -12.14 14.93
N THR A 21 -42.39 -11.45 16.03
CA THR A 21 -41.50 -10.43 16.63
C THR A 21 -40.08 -10.94 16.86
N ASP A 22 -39.95 -12.25 17.10
CA ASP A 22 -38.67 -12.95 17.29
C ASP A 22 -37.86 -13.04 15.99
N SER A 23 -38.52 -13.22 14.82
CA SER A 23 -37.83 -13.25 13.52
C SER A 23 -37.28 -11.88 13.10
N VAL A 24 -38.01 -10.81 13.39
CA VAL A 24 -37.56 -9.43 13.13
C VAL A 24 -36.38 -9.06 14.03
N ALA A 25 -36.44 -9.44 15.31
CA ALA A 25 -35.34 -9.21 16.25
C ALA A 25 -34.06 -10.00 15.88
N GLN A 26 -34.23 -11.23 15.36
CA GLN A 26 -33.12 -12.03 14.85
C GLN A 26 -32.47 -11.36 13.62
N GLU A 27 -33.26 -10.96 12.63
CA GLU A 27 -32.79 -10.33 11.39
C GLU A 27 -32.03 -9.02 11.68
N GLU A 28 -32.47 -8.24 12.67
CA GLU A 28 -31.77 -7.03 13.11
C GLU A 28 -30.41 -7.34 13.77
N ILE A 29 -30.30 -8.40 14.56
CA ILE A 29 -29.04 -8.83 15.19
C ILE A 29 -28.04 -9.27 14.13
N GLU A 30 -28.47 -10.12 13.20
CA GLU A 30 -27.65 -10.64 12.10
C GLU A 30 -27.16 -9.50 11.20
N SER A 31 -28.08 -8.61 10.77
CA SER A 31 -27.74 -7.47 9.92
C SER A 31 -26.75 -6.52 10.59
N ALA A 32 -26.93 -6.23 11.88
CA ALA A 32 -26.01 -5.36 12.61
C ALA A 32 -24.61 -5.97 12.76
N TRP A 33 -24.53 -7.27 13.05
CA TRP A 33 -23.24 -7.96 13.17
C TRP A 33 -22.52 -8.08 11.82
N LEU A 34 -23.22 -8.42 10.74
CA LEU A 34 -22.65 -8.45 9.40
C LEU A 34 -22.13 -7.07 8.98
N ALA A 35 -22.91 -6.01 9.22
CA ALA A 35 -22.47 -4.65 8.92
C ALA A 35 -21.22 -4.25 9.73
N PHE A 36 -21.17 -4.60 11.03
CA PHE A 36 -19.99 -4.39 11.87
C PHE A 36 -18.77 -5.17 11.34
N SER A 37 -18.93 -6.46 11.08
CA SER A 37 -17.86 -7.37 10.64
C SER A 37 -17.32 -6.97 9.27
N ASN A 38 -18.21 -6.74 8.31
CA ASN A 38 -17.86 -6.33 6.94
C ASN A 38 -17.17 -4.96 6.92
N THR A 39 -17.61 -4.02 7.76
CA THR A 39 -16.97 -2.69 7.85
C THR A 39 -15.60 -2.78 8.51
N ARG A 40 -15.42 -3.64 9.50
CA ARG A 40 -14.11 -3.88 10.13
C ARG A 40 -13.15 -4.55 9.14
N GLY A 41 -13.65 -5.50 8.34
CA GLY A 41 -12.87 -6.31 7.42
C GLY A 41 -11.78 -7.15 8.10
N GLU A 42 -10.90 -7.73 7.31
CA GLU A 42 -9.77 -8.54 7.77
C GLU A 42 -8.58 -7.70 8.25
N ALA A 43 -7.77 -8.26 9.14
CA ALA A 43 -6.56 -7.62 9.66
C ALA A 43 -5.52 -7.35 8.57
N SER A 44 -4.78 -6.25 8.70
CA SER A 44 -3.71 -5.94 7.75
C SER A 44 -2.60 -6.98 7.81
N LEU A 45 -2.19 -7.48 6.63
CA LEU A 45 -1.08 -8.43 6.48
C LEU A 45 0.29 -7.83 6.79
N ILE A 46 0.38 -6.51 6.99
CA ILE A 46 1.63 -5.85 7.38
C ILE A 46 2.19 -6.40 8.69
N LEU A 47 1.29 -6.82 9.61
CA LEU A 47 1.53 -7.45 10.91
C LEU A 47 2.75 -6.91 11.68
N GLY A 48 2.53 -6.20 12.79
CA GLY A 48 3.64 -5.67 13.58
C GLY A 48 3.29 -5.24 14.99
N ASP A 49 4.21 -5.56 15.91
CA ASP A 49 4.32 -4.94 17.22
C ASP A 49 5.80 -4.67 17.57
N VAL A 50 6.03 -4.13 18.76
CA VAL A 50 7.36 -3.74 19.26
C VAL A 50 8.35 -4.90 19.40
N GLU A 51 7.86 -6.14 19.53
CA GLU A 51 8.68 -7.32 19.74
C GLU A 51 9.04 -8.03 18.43
N HIS A 52 8.61 -7.50 17.28
CA HIS A 52 8.90 -8.11 15.99
C HIS A 52 10.43 -8.08 15.69
N PRO A 53 11.07 -9.23 15.41
CA PRO A 53 12.53 -9.33 15.27
C PRO A 53 13.14 -8.39 14.23
N SER A 54 12.40 -8.09 13.16
CA SER A 54 12.84 -7.21 12.07
C SER A 54 12.59 -5.71 12.30
N ALA A 55 12.38 -5.26 13.54
CA ALA A 55 12.14 -3.84 13.83
C ALA A 55 13.29 -2.94 13.35
N ASN A 56 14.53 -3.41 13.56
CA ASN A 56 15.75 -2.66 13.23
C ASN A 56 16.24 -2.89 11.78
N ASP A 57 15.55 -3.70 11.00
CA ASP A 57 15.92 -3.98 9.61
C ASP A 57 15.25 -3.00 8.65
N ILE A 58 15.97 -2.55 7.62
CA ILE A 58 15.40 -1.65 6.60
C ILE A 58 14.33 -2.38 5.76
N PHE A 59 14.56 -3.66 5.49
CA PHE A 59 13.72 -4.51 4.65
C PHE A 59 13.18 -5.67 5.48
N ARG A 60 11.97 -6.13 5.16
CA ARG A 60 11.34 -7.28 5.84
C ARG A 60 11.01 -8.38 4.85
N ILE A 61 10.98 -9.60 5.36
CA ILE A 61 10.44 -10.76 4.64
C ILE A 61 8.92 -10.60 4.47
N ILE A 62 8.40 -11.07 3.34
CA ILE A 62 6.95 -11.17 3.12
C ILE A 62 6.47 -12.46 3.80
N PRO A 63 5.43 -12.40 4.66
CA PRO A 63 4.90 -13.60 5.29
C PRO A 63 4.34 -14.54 4.22
N ASP A 64 4.53 -15.84 4.44
CA ASP A 64 3.81 -16.84 3.65
C ASP A 64 2.33 -16.76 4.00
N VAL A 65 1.51 -16.40 3.01
CA VAL A 65 0.06 -16.29 3.15
C VAL A 65 -0.65 -17.59 2.80
N SER A 66 0.07 -18.62 2.32
CA SER A 66 -0.52 -19.81 1.70
C SER A 66 0.06 -21.13 2.20
N GLU A 67 -0.68 -21.82 3.06
CA GLU A 67 -0.92 -23.27 3.00
C GLU A 67 -2.00 -23.68 4.03
N ASP A 68 -1.97 -23.11 5.23
CA ASP A 68 -2.93 -23.46 6.31
C ASP A 68 -4.28 -22.70 6.26
N SER A 69 -4.38 -21.63 5.46
CA SER A 69 -5.51 -20.69 5.42
C SER A 69 -6.23 -20.62 4.06
N LEU A 70 -5.78 -21.41 3.08
CA LEU A 70 -6.32 -21.35 1.72
C LEU A 70 -7.68 -22.07 1.63
N ASN A 71 -8.69 -21.35 1.18
CA ASN A 71 -9.97 -21.89 0.75
C ASN A 71 -10.02 -21.87 -0.78
N GLU A 72 -9.80 -23.03 -1.40
CA GLU A 72 -9.71 -23.16 -2.86
C GLU A 72 -11.00 -22.75 -3.59
N GLU A 73 -12.17 -22.99 -3.00
CA GLU A 73 -13.44 -22.62 -3.63
C GLU A 73 -13.70 -21.10 -3.56
N LYS A 74 -13.37 -20.45 -2.44
CA LYS A 74 -13.43 -18.98 -2.33
C LYS A 74 -12.40 -18.31 -3.26
N LEU A 75 -11.23 -18.91 -3.39
CA LEU A 75 -10.20 -18.50 -4.32
C LEU A 75 -10.69 -18.56 -5.78
N GLN A 76 -11.39 -19.64 -6.15
CA GLN A 76 -11.98 -19.80 -7.47
C GLN A 76 -13.09 -18.77 -7.72
N LEU A 77 -13.95 -18.49 -6.73
CA LEU A 77 -14.97 -17.43 -6.84
C LEU A 77 -14.33 -16.07 -7.14
N GLY A 78 -13.29 -15.70 -6.38
CA GLY A 78 -12.56 -14.46 -6.62
C GLY A 78 -11.85 -14.42 -7.97
N PHE A 79 -11.27 -15.54 -8.42
CA PHE A 79 -10.70 -15.67 -9.77
C PHE A 79 -11.75 -15.43 -10.86
N ASP A 80 -12.93 -16.04 -10.74
CA ASP A 80 -14.00 -15.88 -11.70
C ASP A 80 -14.46 -14.42 -11.78
N LEU A 81 -14.58 -13.75 -10.63
CA LEU A 81 -14.95 -12.33 -10.54
C LEU A 81 -13.86 -11.41 -11.10
N PHE A 82 -12.58 -11.69 -10.84
CA PHE A 82 -11.45 -10.92 -11.38
C PHE A 82 -11.40 -10.93 -12.92
N ASN A 83 -11.97 -11.97 -13.54
CA ASN A 83 -12.07 -12.15 -14.99
C ASN A 83 -13.48 -11.86 -15.54
N GLU A 84 -14.42 -11.40 -14.70
CA GLU A 84 -15.82 -11.22 -15.10
C GLU A 84 -16.05 -9.89 -15.82
N GLY A 85 -16.12 -9.97 -17.16
CA GLY A 85 -16.40 -8.79 -18.00
C GLY A 85 -17.75 -8.12 -17.70
N ARG A 86 -18.75 -8.89 -17.25
CA ARG A 86 -20.12 -8.38 -16.97
C ARG A 86 -20.19 -7.49 -15.73
N LEU A 87 -19.11 -7.34 -14.97
CA LEU A 87 -18.99 -6.28 -13.96
C LEU A 87 -18.86 -4.89 -14.61
N SER A 88 -18.36 -4.82 -15.85
CA SER A 88 -18.39 -3.59 -16.64
C SER A 88 -19.73 -3.42 -17.35
N ARG A 89 -20.14 -2.16 -17.56
CA ARG A 89 -21.49 -1.83 -18.05
C ARG A 89 -21.80 -2.41 -19.43
N ASP A 90 -20.81 -2.59 -20.28
CA ASP A 90 -20.98 -3.16 -21.63
C ASP A 90 -20.37 -4.56 -21.79
N GLY A 91 -19.84 -5.15 -20.71
CA GLY A 91 -19.22 -6.47 -20.73
C GLY A 91 -17.80 -6.51 -21.31
N SER A 92 -17.19 -5.36 -21.65
CA SER A 92 -15.92 -5.32 -22.41
C SER A 92 -14.64 -5.32 -21.56
N VAL A 93 -14.74 -5.04 -20.26
CA VAL A 93 -13.59 -4.87 -19.35
C VAL A 93 -13.77 -5.71 -18.08
N ALA A 94 -12.68 -6.31 -17.62
CA ALA A 94 -12.57 -6.97 -16.31
C ALA A 94 -11.28 -6.50 -15.61
N CYS A 95 -11.04 -6.89 -14.36
CA CYS A 95 -9.82 -6.53 -13.62
C CYS A 95 -8.58 -7.02 -14.39
N ALA A 96 -8.66 -8.25 -14.90
CA ALA A 96 -7.64 -8.87 -15.75
C ALA A 96 -7.35 -8.14 -17.07
N SER A 97 -8.20 -7.20 -17.51
CA SER A 97 -7.92 -6.39 -18.72
C SER A 97 -6.76 -5.42 -18.50
N CYS A 98 -6.60 -4.90 -17.29
CA CYS A 98 -5.57 -3.92 -16.92
C CYS A 98 -4.49 -4.53 -16.00
N HIS A 99 -4.83 -5.56 -15.24
CA HIS A 99 -3.96 -6.20 -14.25
C HIS A 99 -3.66 -7.65 -14.67
N ILE A 100 -2.79 -7.80 -15.67
CA ILE A 100 -2.51 -9.10 -16.29
C ILE A 100 -1.41 -9.81 -15.50
N GLY A 101 -1.75 -10.90 -14.81
CA GLY A 101 -0.81 -11.65 -13.96
C GLY A 101 0.50 -12.04 -14.67
N MET A 102 0.42 -12.54 -15.90
CA MET A 102 1.59 -12.92 -16.71
C MET A 102 2.50 -11.74 -17.11
N LEU A 103 1.99 -10.50 -17.04
CA LEU A 103 2.76 -9.28 -17.33
C LEU A 103 3.16 -8.55 -16.04
N GLY A 104 3.32 -9.29 -14.94
CA GLY A 104 3.69 -8.72 -13.65
C GLY A 104 2.55 -7.97 -12.98
N GLY A 105 1.30 -8.29 -13.30
CA GLY A 105 0.10 -7.70 -12.69
C GLY A 105 -0.30 -6.34 -13.26
N VAL A 106 0.20 -5.99 -14.45
CA VAL A 106 -0.11 -4.73 -15.17
C VAL A 106 -0.42 -4.99 -16.64
N ASP A 107 -0.78 -3.96 -17.40
CA ASP A 107 -1.06 -4.05 -18.85
C ASP A 107 0.09 -3.57 -19.75
N ARG A 108 1.13 -2.99 -19.14
CA ARG A 108 2.31 -2.38 -19.79
C ARG A 108 1.99 -1.23 -20.76
N ASN A 109 0.80 -0.63 -20.65
CA ASN A 109 0.51 0.62 -21.32
C ASN A 109 0.93 1.81 -20.45
N PRO A 110 1.31 2.96 -21.03
CA PRO A 110 1.46 4.18 -20.26
C PRO A 110 0.21 4.50 -19.44
N LEU A 111 -0.96 4.36 -20.07
CA LEU A 111 -2.26 4.53 -19.45
C LEU A 111 -3.18 3.42 -19.98
N PRO A 112 -3.97 2.77 -19.11
CA PRO A 112 -4.83 1.65 -19.50
C PRO A 112 -6.02 2.12 -20.35
N PHE A 113 -6.69 1.16 -20.98
CA PHE A 113 -7.94 1.39 -21.71
C PHE A 113 -9.10 0.70 -20.99
N GLY A 114 -10.13 1.47 -20.65
CA GLY A 114 -11.39 0.96 -20.12
C GLY A 114 -12.51 0.92 -21.17
N ILE A 115 -13.74 1.02 -20.69
CA ILE A 115 -14.98 0.90 -21.46
C ILE A 115 -14.98 1.84 -22.68
N GLY A 116 -15.44 1.33 -23.83
CA GLY A 116 -15.43 2.09 -25.08
C GLY A 116 -14.04 2.54 -25.55
N ARG A 117 -12.97 1.89 -25.04
CA ARG A 117 -11.57 2.29 -25.23
C ARG A 117 -11.24 3.67 -24.65
N ALA A 118 -11.95 4.10 -23.62
CA ALA A 118 -11.61 5.30 -22.86
C ALA A 118 -10.20 5.13 -22.27
N ARG A 119 -9.36 6.16 -22.38
CA ARG A 119 -8.01 6.14 -21.83
C ARG A 119 -8.03 6.56 -20.36
N GLY A 120 -7.40 5.76 -19.51
CA GLY A 120 -7.22 6.04 -18.08
C GLY A 120 -6.42 7.32 -17.83
N LYS A 121 -6.46 7.79 -16.58
CA LYS A 121 -5.68 8.97 -16.13
C LYS A 121 -4.33 8.60 -15.50
N PHE A 122 -4.19 7.37 -15.02
CA PHE A 122 -3.00 6.88 -14.32
C PHE A 122 -2.52 5.58 -14.94
N ASN A 123 -1.23 5.33 -14.85
CA ASN A 123 -0.65 4.01 -15.10
C ASN A 123 -1.22 3.01 -14.08
N ALA A 124 -1.55 1.81 -14.55
CA ALA A 124 -2.11 0.76 -13.71
C ALA A 124 -1.00 0.17 -12.82
N PRO A 125 -1.05 0.33 -11.47
CA PRO A 125 -0.07 -0.30 -10.60
C PRO A 125 -0.24 -1.82 -10.59
N THR A 126 0.78 -2.55 -10.18
CA THR A 126 0.70 -4.01 -10.08
C THR A 126 -0.27 -4.46 -8.97
N VAL A 127 -0.95 -5.58 -9.19
CA VAL A 127 -1.69 -6.33 -8.15
C VAL A 127 -0.78 -7.14 -7.24
N PHE A 128 0.47 -7.41 -7.65
CA PHE A 128 1.44 -8.12 -6.81
C PHE A 128 1.76 -7.35 -5.54
N ASN A 129 1.63 -8.04 -4.40
CA ASN A 129 1.83 -7.52 -3.06
C ASN A 129 0.97 -6.27 -2.74
N ALA A 130 -0.13 -6.05 -3.47
CA ALA A 130 -1.01 -4.91 -3.22
C ALA A 130 -1.71 -5.00 -1.85
N ALA A 131 -1.92 -6.22 -1.33
CA ALA A 131 -2.47 -6.48 0.00
C ALA A 131 -1.56 -5.97 1.15
N LEU A 132 -0.27 -5.74 0.87
CA LEU A 132 0.71 -5.22 1.82
C LEU A 132 0.80 -3.68 1.80
N ASN A 133 0.05 -3.01 0.92
CA ASN A 133 -0.01 -1.55 0.94
C ASN A 133 -0.84 -1.04 2.12
N PHE A 134 -0.41 0.05 2.77
CA PHE A 134 -1.22 0.70 3.81
C PHE A 134 -2.50 1.36 3.29
N ARG A 135 -2.49 1.71 1.99
CA ARG A 135 -3.57 2.34 1.22
C ARG A 135 -3.46 1.94 -0.24
N GLN A 136 -4.58 1.94 -0.94
CA GLN A 136 -4.62 1.59 -2.37
C GLN A 136 -4.74 2.82 -3.28
N PHE A 137 -4.43 2.64 -4.57
CA PHE A 137 -4.24 3.69 -5.57
C PHE A 137 -3.03 4.61 -5.35
N TRP A 138 -2.68 5.41 -6.35
CA TRP A 138 -1.57 6.36 -6.31
C TRP A 138 -1.76 7.51 -5.31
N ASP A 139 -2.99 7.88 -5.02
CA ASP A 139 -3.37 8.94 -4.06
C ASP A 139 -3.78 8.40 -2.68
N GLY A 140 -3.81 7.07 -2.53
CA GLY A 140 -4.16 6.40 -1.28
C GLY A 140 -5.64 6.49 -0.89
N ARG A 141 -6.55 6.78 -1.84
CA ARG A 141 -7.96 7.07 -1.53
C ARG A 141 -8.78 5.90 -0.99
N ALA A 142 -8.34 4.66 -1.18
CA ALA A 142 -9.02 3.47 -0.65
C ALA A 142 -8.24 2.87 0.52
N LEU A 143 -8.95 2.51 1.60
CA LEU A 143 -8.34 1.97 2.81
C LEU A 143 -7.84 0.53 2.60
N THR A 144 -8.64 -0.28 1.92
CA THR A 144 -8.45 -1.72 1.78
C THR A 144 -8.51 -2.15 0.32
N LEU A 145 -8.09 -3.40 0.03
CA LEU A 145 -8.29 -3.99 -1.30
C LEU A 145 -9.78 -4.18 -1.62
N GLN A 146 -10.60 -4.52 -0.63
CA GLN A 146 -12.05 -4.68 -0.80
C GLN A 146 -12.69 -3.38 -1.30
N GLU A 147 -12.32 -2.23 -0.68
CA GLU A 147 -12.78 -0.92 -1.14
C GLU A 147 -12.21 -0.56 -2.52
N GLN A 148 -10.94 -0.90 -2.75
CA GLN A 148 -10.29 -0.65 -4.04
C GLN A 148 -10.98 -1.42 -5.17
N ALA A 149 -11.32 -2.69 -4.98
CA ALA A 149 -11.92 -3.56 -6.00
C ALA A 149 -13.27 -3.04 -6.52
N LEU A 150 -14.02 -2.29 -5.70
CA LEU A 150 -15.28 -1.66 -6.10
C LEU A 150 -15.09 -0.36 -6.88
N GLY A 151 -13.99 0.36 -6.65
CA GLY A 151 -13.72 1.66 -7.29
C GLY A 151 -13.70 1.63 -8.83
N PRO A 152 -13.01 0.68 -9.48
CA PRO A 152 -13.01 0.53 -10.93
C PRO A 152 -14.38 0.33 -11.54
N ILE A 153 -15.28 -0.38 -10.85
CA ILE A 153 -16.66 -0.65 -11.27
C ILE A 153 -17.37 0.70 -11.51
N GLU A 154 -17.34 1.58 -10.50
CA GLU A 154 -17.97 2.91 -10.54
C GLU A 154 -17.31 3.92 -11.48
N ASN A 155 -16.03 3.70 -11.82
CA ASN A 155 -15.28 4.68 -12.60
C ASN A 155 -15.77 4.71 -14.07
N PRO A 156 -16.27 5.87 -14.57
CA PRO A 156 -16.86 5.98 -15.90
C PRO A 156 -15.91 5.71 -17.07
N ILE A 157 -14.60 5.78 -16.85
CA ILE A 157 -13.58 5.50 -17.88
C ILE A 157 -12.91 4.14 -17.70
N GLU A 158 -13.25 3.39 -16.66
CA GLU A 158 -12.80 2.01 -16.43
C GLU A 158 -13.95 1.04 -16.75
N PHE A 159 -14.79 0.66 -15.79
CA PHE A 159 -15.90 -0.27 -16.04
C PHE A 159 -17.21 0.47 -16.37
N GLY A 160 -17.36 1.70 -15.87
CA GLY A 160 -18.49 2.58 -16.12
C GLY A 160 -19.86 2.04 -15.68
N HIS A 161 -19.89 1.22 -14.62
CA HIS A 161 -21.09 0.60 -14.06
C HIS A 161 -21.34 1.07 -12.61
N ASP A 162 -22.58 1.20 -12.18
CA ASP A 162 -22.89 1.24 -10.74
C ASP A 162 -22.71 -0.13 -10.07
N VAL A 163 -22.19 -0.15 -8.84
CA VAL A 163 -21.95 -1.39 -8.08
C VAL A 163 -23.24 -2.17 -7.82
N ASP A 164 -24.35 -1.49 -7.52
CA ASP A 164 -25.66 -2.13 -7.32
C ASP A 164 -26.13 -2.87 -8.58
N GLY A 165 -25.92 -2.26 -9.75
CA GLY A 165 -26.19 -2.85 -11.05
C GLY A 165 -25.29 -4.06 -11.34
N ALA A 166 -24.00 -3.98 -11.04
CA ALA A 166 -23.09 -5.12 -11.17
C ALA A 166 -23.52 -6.29 -10.26
N VAL A 167 -23.89 -6.00 -9.00
CA VAL A 167 -24.46 -6.99 -8.07
C VAL A 167 -25.76 -7.59 -8.61
N ALA A 168 -26.65 -6.78 -9.19
CA ALA A 168 -27.89 -7.28 -9.80
C ALA A 168 -27.63 -8.21 -10.99
N VAL A 169 -26.59 -7.91 -11.80
CA VAL A 169 -26.13 -8.80 -12.88
C VAL A 169 -25.66 -10.13 -12.32
N LEU A 170 -24.81 -10.14 -11.29
CA LEU A 170 -24.34 -11.38 -10.65
C LEU A 170 -25.51 -12.18 -10.05
N LYS A 171 -26.48 -11.53 -9.39
CA LYS A 171 -27.70 -12.17 -8.86
C LYS A 171 -28.59 -12.82 -9.92
N SER A 172 -28.49 -12.37 -11.18
CA SER A 172 -29.21 -13.00 -12.29
C SER A 172 -28.58 -14.30 -12.79
N ILE A 173 -27.38 -14.65 -12.32
CA ILE A 173 -26.59 -15.80 -12.76
C ILE A 173 -26.61 -16.87 -11.64
N PRO A 174 -27.33 -18.00 -11.82
CA PRO A 174 -27.48 -19.01 -10.76
C PRO A 174 -26.14 -19.58 -10.23
N ALA A 175 -25.12 -19.66 -11.09
CA ALA A 175 -23.80 -20.12 -10.68
C ALA A 175 -23.16 -19.21 -9.63
N TYR A 176 -23.27 -17.88 -9.78
CA TYR A 176 -22.75 -16.94 -8.79
C TYR A 176 -23.57 -16.97 -7.50
N VAL A 177 -24.91 -17.05 -7.58
CA VAL A 177 -25.74 -17.18 -6.38
C VAL A 177 -25.30 -18.38 -5.54
N ASN A 178 -25.18 -19.55 -6.18
CA ASN A 178 -24.73 -20.76 -5.50
C ASN A 178 -23.31 -20.65 -4.94
N ALA A 179 -22.39 -19.97 -5.65
CA ALA A 179 -21.01 -19.82 -5.19
C ALA A 179 -20.89 -18.86 -3.99
N PHE A 180 -21.66 -17.76 -3.98
CA PHE A 180 -21.67 -16.82 -2.87
C PHE A 180 -22.36 -17.41 -1.62
N ASP A 181 -23.48 -18.12 -1.79
CA ASP A 181 -24.24 -18.72 -0.68
C ASP A 181 -23.42 -19.76 0.12
N LYS A 182 -22.32 -20.27 -0.44
CA LYS A 182 -21.38 -21.14 0.27
C LYS A 182 -20.56 -20.41 1.34
N PHE A 183 -20.16 -19.16 1.08
CA PHE A 183 -19.20 -18.42 1.92
C PHE A 183 -19.83 -17.25 2.66
N TYR A 184 -20.94 -16.71 2.15
CA TYR A 184 -21.53 -15.47 2.61
C TYR A 184 -23.00 -15.69 3.01
N PRO A 185 -23.35 -15.55 4.31
CA PRO A 185 -24.73 -15.75 4.79
C PRO A 185 -25.76 -14.80 4.13
N ASP A 186 -25.33 -13.61 3.75
CA ASP A 186 -26.12 -12.58 3.07
C ASP A 186 -25.95 -12.59 1.53
N GLY A 187 -25.29 -13.62 1.00
CA GLY A 187 -25.16 -13.90 -0.43
C GLY A 187 -24.39 -12.81 -1.20
N ILE A 188 -24.89 -12.42 -2.37
CA ILE A 188 -24.20 -11.42 -3.21
C ILE A 188 -24.53 -10.02 -2.71
N THR A 189 -23.54 -9.35 -2.12
CA THR A 189 -23.58 -7.94 -1.72
C THR A 189 -22.35 -7.21 -2.24
N ALA A 190 -22.35 -5.87 -2.23
CA ALA A 190 -21.16 -5.09 -2.60
C ALA A 190 -19.95 -5.43 -1.70
N ALA A 191 -20.18 -5.62 -0.40
CA ALA A 191 -19.14 -6.01 0.55
C ALA A 191 -18.55 -7.38 0.20
N ASN A 192 -19.40 -8.37 -0.08
CA ASN A 192 -18.95 -9.73 -0.40
C ASN A 192 -18.29 -9.80 -1.78
N LEU A 193 -18.73 -8.98 -2.74
CA LEU A 193 -18.06 -8.82 -4.03
C LEU A 193 -16.62 -8.30 -3.85
N GLY A 194 -16.47 -7.22 -3.08
CA GLY A 194 -15.15 -6.67 -2.75
C GLY A 194 -14.27 -7.66 -1.99
N ASP A 195 -14.84 -8.38 -1.01
CA ASP A 195 -14.15 -9.41 -0.24
C ASP A 195 -13.68 -10.59 -1.10
N ALA A 196 -14.53 -11.13 -1.98
CA ALA A 196 -14.17 -12.26 -2.83
C ALA A 196 -13.04 -11.91 -3.79
N ILE A 197 -13.08 -10.72 -4.40
CA ILE A 197 -12.01 -10.23 -5.28
C ILE A 197 -10.72 -10.02 -4.47
N ALA A 198 -10.78 -9.30 -3.35
CA ALA A 198 -9.62 -9.04 -2.50
C ALA A 198 -9.01 -10.32 -1.93
N TYR A 199 -9.81 -11.34 -1.64
CA TYR A 199 -9.34 -12.66 -1.22
C TYR A 199 -8.50 -13.31 -2.32
N TYR A 200 -8.98 -13.31 -3.57
CA TYR A 200 -8.20 -13.80 -4.70
C TYR A 200 -6.90 -13.01 -4.89
N GLU A 201 -6.97 -11.68 -4.84
CA GLU A 201 -5.79 -10.83 -5.00
C GLU A 201 -4.75 -11.11 -3.91
N THR A 202 -5.21 -11.23 -2.67
CA THR A 202 -4.36 -11.53 -1.52
C THR A 202 -3.70 -12.89 -1.67
N MET A 203 -4.48 -13.95 -1.90
CA MET A 203 -3.97 -15.32 -1.91
C MET A 203 -3.17 -15.68 -3.16
N LYS A 204 -3.42 -15.04 -4.32
CA LYS A 204 -2.68 -15.33 -5.56
C LYS A 204 -1.53 -14.38 -5.85
N PHE A 205 -1.58 -13.14 -5.38
CA PHE A 205 -0.59 -12.13 -5.75
C PHE A 205 0.22 -11.62 -4.55
N THR A 206 0.01 -12.14 -3.34
CA THR A 206 0.89 -11.87 -2.19
C THR A 206 1.86 -13.01 -2.00
N GLY A 207 3.14 -12.67 -1.79
CA GLY A 207 4.22 -13.65 -1.83
C GLY A 207 4.77 -13.73 -3.24
N LEU A 208 6.04 -13.36 -3.38
CA LEU A 208 6.74 -13.36 -4.65
C LEU A 208 8.09 -14.05 -4.44
N ALA A 209 8.31 -15.18 -5.12
CA ALA A 209 9.63 -15.78 -5.14
C ALA A 209 10.58 -14.85 -5.91
N SER A 210 11.53 -14.25 -5.21
CA SER A 210 12.53 -13.36 -5.81
C SER A 210 13.92 -13.67 -5.28
N PRO A 211 14.98 -13.45 -6.09
CA PRO A 211 16.34 -13.58 -5.59
C PRO A 211 16.62 -12.72 -4.35
N PHE A 212 16.00 -11.55 -4.25
CA PHE A 212 16.10 -10.70 -3.06
C PHE A 212 15.48 -11.35 -1.82
N LEU A 213 14.28 -11.92 -1.91
CA LEU A 213 13.61 -12.51 -0.74
C LEU A 213 14.29 -13.79 -0.24
N ARG A 214 14.85 -14.60 -1.15
CA ARG A 214 15.62 -15.81 -0.77
C ARG A 214 16.78 -15.53 0.18
N GLN A 215 17.39 -14.34 0.13
CA GLN A 215 18.48 -13.98 1.05
C GLN A 215 18.03 -13.95 2.53
N PHE A 216 16.75 -13.69 2.77
CA PHE A 216 16.17 -13.66 4.13
C PHE A 216 15.68 -15.04 4.57
N GLU A 217 15.26 -15.87 3.62
CA GLU A 217 14.74 -17.22 3.85
C GLU A 217 15.86 -18.25 4.08
N GLU A 218 16.95 -18.16 3.32
CA GLU A 218 18.01 -19.18 3.26
C GLU A 218 19.35 -18.74 3.89
N GLY A 219 19.40 -17.54 4.49
CA GLY A 219 20.60 -17.03 5.17
C GLY A 219 21.80 -16.85 4.23
N GLU A 220 22.99 -17.35 4.61
CA GLU A 220 24.23 -17.17 3.81
C GLU A 220 24.15 -17.84 2.43
N GLU A 221 23.45 -18.97 2.30
CA GLU A 221 23.23 -19.65 1.02
C GLU A 221 22.33 -18.81 0.09
N GLY A 222 21.35 -18.13 0.67
CA GLY A 222 20.46 -17.21 -0.04
C GLY A 222 21.15 -15.94 -0.53
N GLN A 223 22.31 -15.55 0.00
CA GLN A 223 23.05 -14.37 -0.48
C GLN A 223 23.60 -14.55 -1.89
N GLU A 224 23.84 -15.80 -2.32
CA GLU A 224 24.24 -16.12 -3.70
C GLU A 224 23.07 -16.07 -4.68
N ALA A 225 21.82 -15.97 -4.19
CA ALA A 225 20.66 -15.78 -5.05
C ALA A 225 20.77 -14.47 -5.85
N MET A 226 21.37 -13.43 -5.26
CA MET A 226 21.65 -12.16 -5.94
C MET A 226 23.07 -12.12 -6.51
N SER A 227 23.20 -11.64 -7.75
CA SER A 227 24.51 -11.39 -8.36
C SER A 227 25.33 -10.41 -7.53
N ARG A 228 26.67 -10.43 -7.69
CA ARG A 228 27.54 -9.44 -7.04
C ARG A 228 27.12 -8.00 -7.37
N GLN A 229 26.68 -7.76 -8.61
CA GLN A 229 26.21 -6.46 -9.05
C GLN A 229 24.92 -6.05 -8.34
N ALA A 230 23.96 -6.96 -8.19
CA ALA A 230 22.71 -6.70 -7.48
C ALA A 230 22.95 -6.42 -5.99
N ARG A 231 23.89 -7.11 -5.34
CA ARG A 231 24.29 -6.81 -3.95
C ARG A 231 24.92 -5.42 -3.80
N LEU A 232 25.79 -5.02 -4.74
CA LEU A 232 26.31 -3.65 -4.79
C LEU A 232 25.19 -2.63 -5.04
N GLY A 233 24.23 -2.96 -5.90
CA GLY A 233 23.04 -2.19 -6.15
C GLY A 233 22.18 -1.95 -4.91
N GLN A 234 21.96 -3.00 -4.11
CA GLN A 234 21.21 -2.91 -2.85
C GLN A 234 21.93 -1.99 -1.86
N GLN A 235 23.26 -2.14 -1.72
CA GLN A 235 24.05 -1.25 -0.87
C GLN A 235 23.93 0.20 -1.34
N ARG A 236 24.11 0.46 -2.64
CA ARG A 236 23.97 1.79 -3.23
C ARG A 236 22.57 2.37 -3.07
N PHE A 237 21.54 1.54 -3.19
CA PHE A 237 20.15 1.95 -2.99
C PHE A 237 19.91 2.51 -1.58
N VAL A 238 20.55 1.91 -0.57
CA VAL A 238 20.51 2.41 0.82
C VAL A 238 21.39 3.66 0.96
N GLU A 239 22.62 3.64 0.47
CA GLU A 239 23.59 4.74 0.59
C GLU A 239 23.13 6.04 -0.07
N VAL A 240 22.51 5.96 -1.25
CA VAL A 240 21.97 7.11 -1.99
C VAL A 240 20.71 7.67 -1.30
N GLY A 241 20.04 6.86 -0.46
CA GLY A 241 18.89 7.27 0.36
C GLY A 241 17.53 6.81 -0.18
N CYS A 242 17.46 5.93 -1.18
CA CYS A 242 16.19 5.44 -1.73
C CYS A 242 15.35 4.70 -0.67
N ALA A 243 16.02 4.00 0.25
CA ALA A 243 15.40 3.29 1.36
C ALA A 243 14.70 4.21 2.40
N SER A 244 14.91 5.53 2.35
CA SER A 244 14.16 6.46 3.21
C SER A 244 12.65 6.45 2.92
N CYS A 245 12.26 6.14 1.68
CA CYS A 245 10.86 6.04 1.26
C CYS A 245 10.46 4.59 0.90
N HIS A 246 11.41 3.82 0.35
CA HIS A 246 11.20 2.45 -0.11
C HIS A 246 11.80 1.45 0.87
N ASN A 247 11.14 1.29 2.02
CA ASN A 247 11.54 0.39 3.10
C ASN A 247 10.40 -0.58 3.46
N GLY A 248 10.64 -1.41 4.48
CA GLY A 248 9.64 -2.30 5.05
C GLY A 248 9.43 -3.55 4.21
N ILE A 249 8.28 -4.17 4.42
CA ILE A 249 7.84 -5.44 3.83
C ILE A 249 7.62 -5.35 2.33
N ASN A 250 7.20 -4.18 1.84
CA ASN A 250 6.81 -3.98 0.45
C ASN A 250 7.77 -3.05 -0.33
N LEU A 251 8.90 -2.63 0.27
CA LEU A 251 9.86 -1.69 -0.30
C LEU A 251 9.17 -0.43 -0.86
N GLY A 252 8.31 0.17 -0.05
CA GLY A 252 7.33 1.17 -0.44
C GLY A 252 5.93 0.76 0.00
N GLY A 253 4.90 1.44 -0.48
CA GLY A 253 3.52 1.12 -0.11
C GLY A 253 3.20 1.36 1.37
N ASN A 254 3.96 2.24 2.05
CA ASN A 254 3.85 2.50 3.49
C ASN A 254 3.99 3.99 3.87
N SER A 255 4.08 4.90 2.89
CA SER A 255 4.07 6.34 3.14
C SER A 255 3.58 7.12 1.92
N TYR A 256 3.27 8.41 2.15
CA TYR A 256 3.04 9.40 1.11
C TYR A 256 4.28 10.29 1.00
N GLN A 257 4.76 10.59 -0.20
CA GLN A 257 5.94 11.44 -0.41
C GLN A 257 5.70 12.43 -1.54
N GLN A 258 6.30 13.61 -1.42
CA GLN A 258 6.26 14.62 -2.48
C GLN A 258 7.14 14.20 -3.66
N LEU A 259 6.59 14.25 -4.86
CA LEU A 259 7.34 14.05 -6.09
C LEU A 259 8.08 15.35 -6.45
N GLY A 260 9.41 15.31 -6.41
CA GLY A 260 10.31 16.43 -6.66
C GLY A 260 10.70 17.22 -5.41
N VAL A 261 11.00 16.55 -4.30
CA VAL A 261 11.38 17.21 -3.04
C VAL A 261 12.76 17.89 -3.08
N ALA A 262 13.71 17.33 -3.85
CA ALA A 262 15.05 17.92 -4.03
C ALA A 262 15.10 18.88 -5.21
N GLU A 263 14.51 18.47 -6.33
CA GLU A 263 14.35 19.29 -7.52
C GLU A 263 12.92 19.15 -8.03
N PRO A 264 12.20 20.26 -8.31
CA PRO A 264 10.83 20.21 -8.79
C PRO A 264 10.67 19.24 -9.97
N TRP A 265 9.72 18.32 -9.85
CA TRP A 265 9.42 17.35 -10.90
C TRP A 265 8.73 18.02 -12.10
N TYR A 266 7.91 19.04 -11.80
CA TYR A 266 7.17 19.82 -12.77
C TYR A 266 7.85 21.17 -12.98
N GLY A 267 7.86 21.62 -14.25
CA GLY A 267 8.47 22.88 -14.65
C GLY A 267 8.00 23.31 -16.03
N PRO A 268 8.58 24.37 -16.62
CA PRO A 268 8.13 24.91 -17.91
C PRO A 268 8.10 23.89 -19.05
N ASN A 269 9.01 22.90 -19.00
CA ASN A 269 9.13 21.84 -20.00
C ASN A 269 8.29 20.58 -19.68
N ARG A 270 7.73 20.49 -18.47
CA ARG A 270 6.84 19.42 -18.01
C ARG A 270 5.82 20.03 -17.04
N PRO A 271 4.79 20.73 -17.55
CA PRO A 271 3.77 21.31 -16.68
C PRO A 271 2.94 20.20 -16.04
N ALA A 272 2.50 20.42 -14.80
CA ALA A 272 1.59 19.51 -14.11
C ALA A 272 0.20 19.54 -14.77
N GLY A 273 -0.37 18.37 -15.01
CA GLY A 273 -1.75 18.14 -15.42
C GLY A 273 -2.69 17.83 -14.26
N GLU A 274 -3.93 17.47 -14.58
CA GLU A 274 -4.97 17.14 -13.58
C GLU A 274 -4.60 15.90 -12.75
N ALA A 275 -4.02 14.87 -13.38
CA ALA A 275 -3.57 13.65 -12.72
C ALA A 275 -2.37 13.89 -11.77
N ASP A 276 -1.72 15.04 -11.87
CA ASP A 276 -0.54 15.36 -11.08
C ASP A 276 -0.89 15.99 -9.72
N SER A 277 -2.19 16.20 -9.40
CA SER A 277 -2.60 16.78 -8.12
C SER A 277 -2.13 15.96 -6.93
N GLY A 278 -2.00 14.65 -7.10
CA GLY A 278 -1.71 13.71 -6.01
C GLY A 278 -2.76 13.80 -4.91
N LEU A 279 -2.28 13.71 -3.67
CA LEU A 279 -3.06 13.71 -2.44
C LEU A 279 -3.94 14.97 -2.26
N ALA A 280 -3.50 16.13 -2.77
CA ALA A 280 -4.29 17.37 -2.72
C ALA A 280 -5.67 17.25 -3.36
N GLY A 281 -5.86 16.32 -4.30
CA GLY A 281 -7.17 16.05 -4.92
C GLY A 281 -8.24 15.63 -3.90
N ARG A 282 -7.85 14.93 -2.82
CA ARG A 282 -8.77 14.54 -1.74
C ARG A 282 -8.66 15.40 -0.49
N THR A 283 -7.47 15.89 -0.14
CA THR A 283 -7.27 16.64 1.11
C THR A 283 -7.55 18.13 0.97
N GLY A 284 -7.44 18.68 -0.24
CA GLY A 284 -7.51 20.13 -0.50
C GLY A 284 -6.35 20.94 0.09
N ARG A 285 -5.35 20.29 0.71
CA ARG A 285 -4.17 20.96 1.28
C ARG A 285 -3.15 21.21 0.18
N GLU A 286 -2.65 22.45 0.09
CA GLU A 286 -1.59 22.77 -0.86
C GLU A 286 -0.29 21.99 -0.61
N LEU A 287 0.02 21.72 0.66
CA LEU A 287 1.16 20.89 1.09
C LEU A 287 1.08 19.44 0.60
N ASP A 288 -0.11 18.98 0.20
CA ASP A 288 -0.33 17.64 -0.33
C ASP A 288 -0.33 17.61 -1.87
N ARG A 289 -0.02 18.74 -2.52
CA ARG A 289 0.07 18.81 -3.98
C ARG A 289 1.30 18.03 -4.43
N HIS A 290 1.13 17.21 -5.47
CA HIS A 290 2.19 16.34 -6.01
C HIS A 290 2.70 15.31 -5.00
N VAL A 291 1.96 15.08 -3.92
CA VAL A 291 2.25 14.02 -2.95
C VAL A 291 1.53 12.75 -3.39
N PHE A 292 2.28 11.65 -3.52
CA PHE A 292 1.75 10.37 -3.95
C PHE A 292 2.11 9.29 -2.94
N LYS A 293 1.31 8.22 -2.91
CA LYS A 293 1.69 6.98 -2.24
C LYS A 293 2.96 6.46 -2.89
N VAL A 294 3.97 6.16 -2.08
CA VAL A 294 5.20 5.52 -2.56
C VAL A 294 4.81 4.13 -3.09
N PRO A 295 5.09 3.78 -4.37
CA PRO A 295 4.74 2.47 -4.91
C PRO A 295 5.65 1.38 -4.34
N THR A 296 5.17 0.14 -4.31
CA THR A 296 6.01 -1.04 -4.08
C THR A 296 7.07 -1.15 -5.18
N LEU A 297 8.27 -1.60 -4.81
CA LEU A 297 9.33 -1.94 -5.76
C LEU A 297 9.45 -3.44 -6.02
N HIS A 298 8.69 -4.27 -5.32
CA HIS A 298 8.60 -5.69 -5.69
C HIS A 298 8.07 -5.80 -7.11
N ASN A 299 8.75 -6.63 -7.90
CA ASN A 299 8.48 -6.84 -9.32
C ASN A 299 8.62 -5.60 -10.24
N VAL A 300 9.23 -4.50 -9.79
CA VAL A 300 9.27 -3.23 -10.55
C VAL A 300 9.90 -3.33 -11.94
N ALA A 301 10.81 -4.28 -12.14
CA ALA A 301 11.43 -4.52 -13.44
C ALA A 301 10.45 -5.04 -14.51
N ALA A 302 9.32 -5.63 -14.11
CA ALA A 302 8.34 -6.20 -15.03
C ALA A 302 7.15 -5.27 -15.32
N THR A 303 7.05 -4.12 -14.64
CA THR A 303 5.84 -3.28 -14.57
C THR A 303 5.92 -1.95 -15.34
N GLY A 304 6.94 -1.77 -16.18
CA GLY A 304 7.06 -0.57 -17.02
C GLY A 304 5.87 -0.39 -17.98
N PRO A 305 5.63 0.84 -18.48
CA PRO A 305 6.37 2.07 -18.19
C PRO A 305 6.07 2.61 -16.77
N TRP A 306 6.98 3.41 -16.23
CA TRP A 306 6.99 3.81 -14.82
C TRP A 306 6.44 5.22 -14.57
N MET A 307 6.23 5.51 -13.29
CA MET A 307 5.53 6.68 -12.73
C MET A 307 4.02 6.59 -12.82
N HIS A 308 3.32 7.45 -12.08
CA HIS A 308 1.85 7.47 -12.03
C HIS A 308 1.21 7.79 -13.38
N ASP A 309 1.95 8.39 -14.31
CA ASP A 309 1.51 8.77 -15.66
C ASP A 309 2.09 7.89 -16.78
N GLY A 310 2.92 6.89 -16.44
CA GLY A 310 3.57 6.01 -17.40
C GLY A 310 4.52 6.74 -18.37
N SER A 311 5.04 7.91 -17.98
CA SER A 311 5.88 8.76 -18.83
C SER A 311 7.31 8.25 -19.01
N ILE A 312 7.77 7.36 -18.14
CA ILE A 312 9.16 6.88 -18.12
C ILE A 312 9.24 5.48 -18.73
N THR A 313 10.07 5.30 -19.75
CA THR A 313 10.09 4.07 -20.56
C THR A 313 11.29 3.16 -20.30
N SER A 314 12.21 3.52 -19.40
CA SER A 314 13.28 2.63 -18.93
C SER A 314 13.48 2.71 -17.42
N LEU A 315 13.86 1.59 -16.81
CA LEU A 315 14.10 1.53 -15.37
C LEU A 315 15.31 2.37 -14.97
N GLN A 316 16.34 2.43 -15.81
CA GLN A 316 17.50 3.32 -15.66
C GLN A 316 17.06 4.79 -15.60
N GLN A 317 16.15 5.21 -16.49
CA GLN A 317 15.63 6.57 -16.47
C GLN A 317 14.79 6.82 -15.21
N ALA A 318 14.01 5.84 -14.74
CA ALA A 318 13.28 5.98 -13.49
C ALA A 318 14.23 6.18 -12.30
N VAL A 319 15.31 5.38 -12.20
CA VAL A 319 16.34 5.49 -11.16
C VAL A 319 17.05 6.85 -11.22
N ASP A 320 17.53 7.27 -12.41
CA ASP A 320 18.17 8.58 -12.60
C ASP A 320 17.26 9.73 -12.17
N ARG A 321 16.00 9.71 -12.63
CA ARG A 321 15.02 10.74 -12.29
C ARG A 321 14.70 10.76 -10.80
N MET A 322 14.56 9.60 -10.16
CA MET A 322 14.33 9.51 -8.72
C MET A 322 15.53 10.04 -7.93
N ALA A 323 16.75 9.61 -8.27
CA ALA A 323 17.96 10.08 -7.60
C ALA A 323 18.10 11.62 -7.69
N ARG A 324 17.84 12.17 -8.88
CA ARG A 324 17.93 13.61 -9.10
C ARG A 324 16.82 14.39 -8.40
N HIS A 325 15.57 14.04 -8.63
CA HIS A 325 14.43 14.85 -8.19
C HIS A 325 14.02 14.60 -6.73
N GLN A 326 14.24 13.39 -6.22
CA GLN A 326 13.92 13.06 -4.83
C GLN A 326 15.10 13.28 -3.90
N LEU A 327 16.32 12.99 -4.35
CA LEU A 327 17.50 12.93 -3.49
C LEU A 327 18.54 13.99 -3.85
N GLY A 328 18.38 14.73 -4.95
CA GLY A 328 19.34 15.75 -5.38
C GLY A 328 20.71 15.18 -5.74
N ARG A 329 20.79 13.86 -5.97
CA ARG A 329 22.02 13.13 -6.30
C ARG A 329 22.09 12.91 -7.81
N TYR A 330 23.27 13.12 -8.37
CA TYR A 330 23.54 12.76 -9.76
C TYR A 330 24.33 11.46 -9.72
N LEU A 331 23.84 10.41 -10.36
CA LEU A 331 24.50 9.10 -10.37
C LEU A 331 25.25 8.90 -11.69
N GLU A 332 26.39 8.23 -11.63
CA GLU A 332 27.07 7.71 -12.81
C GLU A 332 26.33 6.49 -13.39
N ASN A 333 26.57 6.17 -14.65
CA ASN A 333 25.85 5.08 -15.33
C ASN A 333 26.05 3.72 -14.65
N ASN A 334 27.25 3.43 -14.15
CA ASN A 334 27.54 2.21 -13.39
C ASN A 334 26.79 2.17 -12.04
N GLU A 335 26.56 3.32 -11.41
CA GLU A 335 25.75 3.44 -10.19
C GLU A 335 24.28 3.14 -10.47
N ILE A 336 23.76 3.68 -11.56
CA ILE A 336 22.41 3.39 -12.04
C ILE A 336 22.28 1.91 -12.39
N ASP A 337 23.23 1.35 -13.15
CA ASP A 337 23.20 -0.06 -13.57
C ASP A 337 23.25 -1.02 -12.39
N ASP A 338 24.02 -0.71 -11.35
CA ASP A 338 24.07 -1.50 -10.12
C ASP A 338 22.71 -1.47 -9.40
N ILE A 339 22.11 -0.29 -9.21
CA ILE A 339 20.77 -0.18 -8.61
C ILE A 339 19.72 -0.91 -9.46
N VAL A 340 19.78 -0.80 -10.78
CA VAL A 340 18.88 -1.53 -11.68
C VAL A 340 19.05 -3.04 -11.56
N ALA A 341 20.29 -3.54 -11.39
CA ALA A 341 20.53 -4.95 -11.12
C ALA A 341 19.87 -5.40 -9.81
N PHE A 342 19.88 -4.55 -8.77
CA PHE A 342 19.13 -4.79 -7.53
C PHE A 342 17.62 -4.81 -7.78
N LEU A 343 17.05 -3.81 -8.45
CA LEU A 343 15.61 -3.75 -8.73
C LEU A 343 15.10 -4.94 -9.54
N ARG A 344 15.92 -5.49 -10.44
CA ARG A 344 15.62 -6.74 -11.16
C ARG A 344 15.59 -7.98 -10.26
N SER A 345 16.32 -7.95 -9.15
CA SER A 345 16.30 -9.05 -8.16
C SER A 345 15.07 -9.05 -7.26
N LEU A 346 14.23 -7.99 -7.32
CA LEU A 346 12.98 -7.86 -6.57
C LEU A 346 11.78 -8.57 -7.22
N GLY A 347 11.98 -9.28 -8.33
CA GLY A 347 10.92 -10.02 -9.02
C GLY A 347 11.37 -11.39 -9.50
N ASP A 348 10.42 -12.19 -9.97
CA ASP A 348 10.75 -13.47 -10.60
C ASP A 348 11.35 -13.22 -11.98
N SER A 349 12.56 -13.75 -12.20
CA SER A 349 13.23 -13.79 -13.51
C SER A 349 12.36 -14.29 -14.66
N GLN A 350 11.39 -15.18 -14.39
CA GLN A 350 10.49 -15.73 -15.42
C GLN A 350 9.39 -14.75 -15.86
N SER A 351 9.06 -13.77 -15.02
CA SER A 351 8.08 -12.70 -15.33
C SER A 351 8.69 -11.53 -16.12
N ILE A 352 10.02 -11.52 -16.31
CA ILE A 352 10.74 -10.55 -17.13
C ILE A 352 10.60 -10.92 -18.60
N ILE A 353 9.42 -10.69 -19.17
CA ILE A 353 9.23 -10.72 -20.62
C ILE A 353 9.84 -9.43 -21.19
N GLY A 354 10.99 -9.51 -21.85
CA GLY A 354 11.48 -8.49 -22.78
C GLY A 354 11.70 -7.09 -22.19
N ASP A 355 12.55 -6.94 -21.18
CA ASP A 355 13.12 -5.63 -20.83
C ASP A 355 14.06 -5.18 -21.96
N CYS A 356 13.50 -4.44 -22.92
CA CYS A 356 14.27 -3.69 -23.90
C CYS A 356 14.83 -2.42 -23.24
N SER A 357 15.75 -2.55 -22.28
CA SER A 357 16.55 -1.41 -21.81
C SER A 357 17.89 -1.37 -22.52
N ALA A 358 18.02 -0.37 -23.39
CA ALA A 358 19.25 0.04 -24.03
C ALA A 358 20.28 0.49 -22.98
N SER A 359 21.46 -0.11 -23.01
CA SER A 359 22.66 0.48 -22.39
C SER A 359 23.38 1.37 -23.41
N GLY A 360 23.96 2.48 -22.94
CA GLY A 360 24.91 3.39 -23.60
C GLY A 360 24.92 3.45 -25.14
N ASN A 361 24.41 4.57 -25.69
CA ASN A 361 24.44 4.93 -27.12
C ASN A 361 23.96 3.81 -28.08
N TYR A 362 22.63 3.65 -28.14
CA TYR A 362 21.86 3.04 -29.23
C TYR A 362 22.56 1.87 -29.96
N THR A 363 22.81 0.76 -29.27
CA THR A 363 22.99 -0.53 -29.96
C THR A 363 22.33 -1.64 -29.16
N ILE A 364 21.32 -2.28 -29.76
CA ILE A 364 20.58 -3.42 -29.22
C ILE A 364 21.49 -4.65 -29.32
N ILE A 365 21.78 -5.31 -28.21
CA ILE A 365 22.33 -6.68 -28.21
C ILE A 365 21.33 -7.58 -27.48
N MET A 366 20.68 -8.47 -28.25
CA MET A 366 19.88 -9.56 -27.71
C MET A 366 20.80 -10.71 -27.33
N ASP A 367 20.84 -11.10 -26.06
CA ASP A 367 21.30 -12.44 -25.67
C ASP A 367 20.19 -13.15 -24.91
N CYS A 368 19.34 -13.84 -25.67
CA CYS A 368 18.32 -14.74 -25.16
C CYS A 368 18.91 -16.15 -25.08
N SER A 369 19.65 -16.44 -24.01
CA SER A 369 20.06 -17.80 -23.67
C SER A 369 19.20 -18.32 -22.51
N ILE A 370 17.99 -18.78 -22.83
CA ILE A 370 17.08 -19.45 -21.89
C ILE A 370 17.46 -20.94 -21.84
N ASN A 371 17.92 -21.42 -20.69
CA ASN A 371 17.87 -22.84 -20.37
C ASN A 371 16.56 -23.09 -19.62
N PRO A 372 15.60 -23.86 -20.18
CA PRO A 372 14.41 -24.23 -19.43
C PRO A 372 14.79 -25.20 -18.32
N ALA A 373 14.56 -24.81 -17.06
CA ALA A 373 14.49 -25.78 -15.98
C ALA A 373 13.24 -26.64 -16.20
N ALA A 374 13.42 -27.95 -16.20
CA ALA A 374 12.33 -28.90 -16.37
C ALA A 374 11.29 -28.73 -15.24
N PRO A 375 9.98 -28.78 -15.54
CA PRO A 375 8.97 -28.80 -14.50
C PRO A 375 9.16 -30.05 -13.63
N ALA A 376 9.16 -29.85 -12.31
CA ALA A 376 9.08 -30.96 -11.37
C ALA A 376 7.78 -31.73 -11.63
N ALA A 377 7.92 -33.01 -12.00
CA ALA A 377 6.81 -33.92 -12.12
C ALA A 377 6.27 -34.24 -10.70
N GLY A 378 5.31 -33.45 -10.24
CA GLY A 378 4.49 -33.71 -9.05
C GLY A 378 3.11 -34.22 -9.46
N GLN A 379 2.64 -35.26 -8.78
CA GLN A 379 1.47 -36.06 -9.13
C GLN A 379 0.16 -35.27 -8.98
N SER A 380 -0.60 -35.12 -10.06
CA SER A 380 -2.00 -34.66 -9.99
C SER A 380 -2.90 -35.84 -9.61
N GLY A 381 -3.08 -36.06 -8.31
CA GLY A 381 -4.26 -36.76 -7.82
C GLY A 381 -5.40 -35.75 -7.71
N GLU A 382 -6.45 -35.89 -8.53
CA GLU A 382 -7.74 -35.24 -8.25
C GLU A 382 -8.33 -35.90 -6.99
N GLU A 383 -7.92 -35.42 -5.81
CA GLU A 383 -8.72 -35.64 -4.60
C GLU A 383 -9.94 -34.71 -4.68
N ALA A 384 -11.13 -35.29 -4.54
CA ALA A 384 -12.36 -34.53 -4.50
C ALA A 384 -12.31 -33.59 -3.29
N VAL A 385 -12.27 -32.28 -3.56
CA VAL A 385 -12.41 -31.24 -2.53
C VAL A 385 -13.74 -31.48 -1.81
N PRO A 386 -13.75 -31.64 -0.47
CA PRO A 386 -14.97 -31.91 0.26
C PRO A 386 -15.94 -30.74 0.10
N ASP A 387 -17.22 -31.05 -0.16
CA ASP A 387 -18.29 -30.06 -0.31
C ASP A 387 -18.37 -29.19 0.96
N ILE A 388 -18.01 -27.91 0.83
CA ILE A 388 -18.02 -26.96 1.93
C ILE A 388 -19.47 -26.63 2.27
N ALA A 389 -19.89 -27.03 3.47
CA ALA A 389 -21.22 -26.66 3.97
C ALA A 389 -21.35 -25.13 4.02
N PRO A 390 -22.52 -24.56 3.66
CA PRO A 390 -22.75 -23.13 3.73
C PRO A 390 -22.39 -22.56 5.10
N VAL A 391 -21.69 -21.42 5.13
CA VAL A 391 -21.40 -20.72 6.38
C VAL A 391 -22.73 -20.28 6.99
N ALA A 392 -23.17 -20.98 8.04
CA ALA A 392 -24.33 -20.61 8.82
C ALA A 392 -23.92 -19.70 9.98
N LEU A 393 -24.66 -18.61 10.18
CA LEU A 393 -24.46 -17.77 11.37
C LEU A 393 -24.80 -18.58 12.65
N PRO A 394 -24.11 -18.31 13.77
CA PRO A 394 -24.51 -18.82 15.08
C PRO A 394 -25.95 -18.45 15.43
N ASP A 395 -26.51 -19.12 16.45
CA ASP A 395 -27.83 -18.73 16.95
C ASP A 395 -27.83 -17.25 17.43
N PRO A 396 -28.99 -16.57 17.40
CA PRO A 396 -29.04 -15.13 17.62
C PRO A 396 -28.52 -14.68 18.99
N ALA A 397 -28.61 -15.52 20.02
CA ALA A 397 -28.13 -15.18 21.36
C ALA A 397 -26.60 -15.23 21.41
N THR A 398 -26.00 -16.26 20.80
CA THR A 398 -24.55 -16.36 20.64
C THR A 398 -24.01 -15.22 19.79
N LEU A 399 -24.66 -14.90 18.67
CA LEU A 399 -24.23 -13.82 17.77
C LEU A 399 -24.31 -12.44 18.44
N ALA A 400 -25.37 -12.17 19.21
CA ALA A 400 -25.50 -10.94 19.96
C ALA A 400 -24.41 -10.78 21.03
N GLU A 401 -24.00 -11.87 21.67
CA GLU A 401 -22.90 -11.84 22.64
C GLU A 401 -21.54 -11.64 21.97
N GLN A 402 -21.27 -12.34 20.87
CA GLN A 402 -20.05 -12.14 20.07
C GLN A 402 -19.94 -10.68 19.60
N HIS A 403 -21.02 -10.13 19.05
CA HIS A 403 -21.04 -8.73 18.62
C HIS A 403 -20.72 -7.78 19.80
N ARG A 404 -21.27 -8.01 20.99
CA ARG A 404 -20.94 -7.19 22.18
C ARG A 404 -19.46 -7.26 22.54
N GLN A 405 -18.87 -8.45 22.53
CA GLN A 405 -17.47 -8.66 22.88
C GLN A 405 -16.53 -7.99 21.87
N GLU A 406 -16.74 -8.23 20.58
CA GLU A 406 -15.92 -7.66 19.51
C GLU A 406 -16.06 -6.13 19.43
N TYR A 407 -17.26 -5.61 19.67
CA TYR A 407 -17.49 -4.16 19.75
C TYR A 407 -16.74 -3.53 20.93
N ALA A 408 -16.72 -4.20 22.09
CA ALA A 408 -15.95 -3.74 23.25
C ALA A 408 -14.44 -3.78 22.99
N GLU A 409 -13.94 -4.80 22.29
CA GLU A 409 -12.54 -4.83 21.86
C GLU A 409 -12.23 -3.68 20.90
N ALA A 410 -13.09 -3.44 19.90
CA ALA A 410 -12.92 -2.34 18.96
C ALA A 410 -12.83 -0.97 19.67
N LEU A 411 -13.66 -0.75 20.70
CA LEU A 411 -13.57 0.46 21.53
C LEU A 411 -12.21 0.61 22.22
N ASN A 412 -11.70 -0.46 22.82
CA ASN A 412 -10.40 -0.44 23.50
C ASN A 412 -9.27 -0.18 22.49
N ARG A 413 -9.29 -0.86 21.34
CA ARG A 413 -8.28 -0.70 20.28
C ARG A 413 -8.19 0.74 19.80
N VAL A 414 -9.34 1.39 19.57
CA VAL A 414 -9.40 2.78 19.12
C VAL A 414 -8.95 3.74 20.22
N ALA A 415 -9.36 3.51 21.47
CA ALA A 415 -8.97 4.35 22.60
C ALA A 415 -7.46 4.33 22.88
N GLU A 416 -6.80 3.18 22.69
CA GLU A 416 -5.36 3.02 22.91
C GLU A 416 -4.50 3.36 21.67
N ALA A 417 -5.11 3.49 20.49
CA ALA A 417 -4.37 3.73 19.24
C ALA A 417 -3.52 5.02 19.24
N PRO A 418 -3.99 6.17 19.76
CA PRO A 418 -3.17 7.40 19.84
C PRO A 418 -1.82 7.23 20.53
N GLU A 419 -1.80 6.56 21.68
CA GLU A 419 -0.56 6.31 22.44
C GLU A 419 0.39 5.40 21.66
N ARG A 420 -0.13 4.32 21.06
CA ARG A 420 0.65 3.39 20.23
C ARG A 420 1.24 4.08 19.00
N ILE A 421 0.46 4.93 18.33
CA ILE A 421 0.92 5.74 17.19
C ILE A 421 2.08 6.65 17.61
N HIS A 422 1.92 7.40 18.70
CA HIS A 422 3.00 8.28 19.18
C HIS A 422 4.24 7.51 19.64
N GLU A 423 4.08 6.31 20.19
CA GLU A 423 5.20 5.43 20.51
C GLU A 423 5.97 4.98 19.27
N GLU A 424 5.28 4.52 18.23
CA GLU A 424 5.92 4.17 16.95
C GLU A 424 6.62 5.37 16.31
N MET A 425 6.02 6.56 16.34
CA MET A 425 6.67 7.79 15.87
C MET A 425 7.97 8.08 16.65
N ARG A 426 7.98 7.89 17.98
CA ARG A 426 9.19 8.04 18.80
C ARG A 426 10.26 7.02 18.42
N ARG A 427 9.88 5.75 18.20
CA ARG A 427 10.80 4.65 17.81
C ARG A 427 11.41 4.87 16.44
N ILE A 428 10.63 5.34 15.47
CA ILE A 428 11.13 5.71 14.14
C ILE A 428 12.13 6.87 14.25
N ARG A 429 11.80 7.91 15.02
CA ARG A 429 12.68 9.07 15.21
C ARG A 429 14.01 8.70 15.89
N SER A 430 13.99 7.76 16.83
CA SER A 430 15.21 7.29 17.51
C SER A 430 16.05 6.31 16.68
N GLY A 431 15.53 5.84 15.54
CA GLY A 431 16.16 4.78 14.75
C GLY A 431 16.04 3.38 15.36
N SER A 432 15.15 3.21 16.36
CA SER A 432 14.81 1.90 16.93
C SER A 432 13.84 1.11 16.06
N VAL A 433 13.27 1.77 15.04
CA VAL A 433 12.56 1.14 13.93
C VAL A 433 13.04 1.80 12.64
N MET A 434 13.45 1.00 11.66
CA MET A 434 14.05 1.50 10.40
C MET A 434 13.07 1.60 9.23
N HIS A 435 11.80 1.22 9.43
CA HIS A 435 10.74 1.22 8.41
C HIS A 435 9.43 1.81 8.95
N TYR A 436 8.47 2.05 8.07
CA TYR A 436 7.22 2.77 8.42
C TYR A 436 6.00 1.87 8.63
N ASP A 437 6.16 0.57 8.41
CA ASP A 437 5.08 -0.40 8.38
C ASP A 437 4.31 -0.49 9.70
N PHE A 438 5.02 -0.48 10.83
CA PHE A 438 4.39 -0.62 12.16
C PHE A 438 3.52 0.59 12.51
N LEU A 439 3.99 1.80 12.18
CA LEU A 439 3.20 3.01 12.37
C LEU A 439 1.93 2.98 11.51
N GLN A 440 2.05 2.55 10.25
CA GLN A 440 0.90 2.40 9.37
C GLN A 440 -0.07 1.32 9.85
N TYR A 441 0.44 0.22 10.37
CA TYR A 441 -0.38 -0.83 10.97
C TYR A 441 -1.24 -0.29 12.12
N GLN A 442 -0.65 0.46 13.08
CA GLN A 442 -1.44 1.05 14.18
C GLN A 442 -2.57 1.96 13.66
N HIS A 443 -2.30 2.74 12.60
CA HIS A 443 -3.29 3.62 11.99
C HIS A 443 -4.40 2.87 11.24
N ILE A 444 -4.05 1.83 10.48
CA ILE A 444 -5.04 0.98 9.79
C ILE A 444 -5.97 0.31 10.80
N GLU A 445 -5.42 -0.26 11.88
CA GLU A 445 -6.23 -0.87 12.93
C GLU A 445 -7.16 0.17 13.58
N MET A 446 -6.67 1.38 13.86
CA MET A 446 -7.49 2.47 14.38
C MET A 446 -8.67 2.77 13.45
N LEU A 447 -8.43 2.91 12.15
CA LEU A 447 -9.46 3.23 11.16
C LEU A 447 -10.49 2.11 11.01
N ARG A 448 -10.04 0.87 10.87
CA ARG A 448 -10.91 -0.30 10.70
C ARG A 448 -11.86 -0.44 11.88
N HIS A 449 -11.35 -0.36 13.10
CA HIS A 449 -12.17 -0.42 14.31
C HIS A 449 -13.07 0.82 14.46
N ALA A 450 -12.57 2.03 14.20
CA ALA A 450 -13.38 3.25 14.30
C ALA A 450 -14.56 3.25 13.31
N ARG A 451 -14.36 2.74 12.08
CA ARG A 451 -15.44 2.55 11.10
C ARG A 451 -16.46 1.52 11.57
N ALA A 452 -16.01 0.37 12.07
CA ALA A 452 -16.89 -0.68 12.59
C ALA A 452 -17.78 -0.20 13.75
N LEU A 453 -17.30 0.73 14.59
CA LEU A 453 -18.08 1.28 15.70
C LEU A 453 -19.38 2.01 15.28
N SER A 454 -19.56 2.34 14.00
CA SER A 454 -20.83 2.84 13.45
C SER A 454 -21.98 1.82 13.51
N PHE A 455 -21.70 0.57 13.83
CA PHE A 455 -22.68 -0.51 13.87
C PHE A 455 -22.75 -1.12 15.28
N PRO A 456 -23.37 -0.44 16.26
CA PRO A 456 -23.48 -0.97 17.61
C PRO A 456 -24.42 -2.19 17.68
N PRO A 457 -24.21 -3.12 18.64
CA PRO A 457 -25.05 -4.30 18.79
C PRO A 457 -26.55 -3.97 18.87
N ALA A 458 -27.36 -4.65 18.05
CA ALA A 458 -28.81 -4.42 17.99
C ALA A 458 -29.51 -4.67 19.34
N ALA A 459 -28.98 -5.60 20.14
CA ALA A 459 -29.50 -5.95 21.46
C ALA A 459 -29.25 -4.89 22.57
N MET A 460 -28.53 -3.80 22.28
CA MET A 460 -28.31 -2.70 23.23
C MET A 460 -29.50 -1.73 23.29
N GLU A 461 -29.67 -1.05 24.43
CA GLU A 461 -30.71 -0.03 24.56
C GLU A 461 -30.50 1.14 23.58
N GLN A 462 -31.60 1.68 23.06
CA GLN A 462 -31.58 2.72 22.02
C GLN A 462 -30.81 3.98 22.44
N ALA A 463 -30.92 4.38 23.72
CA ALA A 463 -30.20 5.53 24.25
C ALA A 463 -28.67 5.31 24.25
N GLN A 464 -28.23 4.10 24.64
CA GLN A 464 -26.82 3.72 24.63
C GLN A 464 -26.28 3.66 23.19
N ARG A 465 -27.04 3.05 22.26
CA ARG A 465 -26.67 3.00 20.84
C ARG A 465 -26.45 4.39 20.25
N LYS A 466 -27.31 5.36 20.59
CA LYS A 466 -27.18 6.75 20.11
C LYS A 466 -25.90 7.43 20.64
N GLU A 467 -25.55 7.20 21.90
CA GLU A 467 -24.29 7.71 22.47
C GLU A 467 -23.07 7.09 21.77
N LEU A 468 -23.09 5.78 21.57
CA LEU A 468 -22.02 5.05 20.88
C LEU A 468 -21.83 5.53 19.44
N LEU A 469 -22.91 5.79 18.70
CA LEU A 469 -22.84 6.35 17.35
C LEU A 469 -22.21 7.74 17.31
N THR A 470 -22.44 8.56 18.34
CA THR A 470 -21.82 9.88 18.45
C THR A 470 -20.31 9.73 18.66
N LYS A 471 -19.90 8.86 19.58
CA LYS A 471 -18.48 8.55 19.82
C LYS A 471 -17.81 7.92 18.60
N ALA A 472 -18.50 7.05 17.87
CA ALA A 472 -17.97 6.43 16.65
C ALA A 472 -17.60 7.48 15.60
N ALA A 473 -18.43 8.51 15.42
CA ALA A 473 -18.14 9.62 14.52
C ALA A 473 -16.92 10.44 14.98
N GLU A 474 -16.80 10.73 16.27
CA GLU A 474 -15.61 11.41 16.85
C GLU A 474 -14.34 10.59 16.60
N TRP A 475 -14.40 9.27 16.79
CA TRP A 475 -13.27 8.37 16.56
C TRP A 475 -12.87 8.28 15.09
N GLN A 476 -13.83 8.23 14.17
CA GLN A 476 -13.55 8.25 12.73
C GLN A 476 -12.86 9.56 12.33
N GLN A 477 -13.38 10.69 12.80
CA GLN A 477 -12.74 11.99 12.55
C GLN A 477 -11.32 12.04 13.12
N THR A 478 -11.11 11.50 14.33
CA THR A 478 -9.78 11.44 14.96
C THR A 478 -8.84 10.55 14.13
N ALA A 479 -9.31 9.39 13.67
CA ALA A 479 -8.52 8.47 12.86
C ALA A 479 -8.14 9.09 11.51
N GLU A 480 -9.04 9.85 10.87
CA GLU A 480 -8.76 10.61 9.65
C GLU A 480 -7.70 11.71 9.88
N GLN A 481 -7.76 12.42 11.02
CA GLN A 481 -6.75 13.42 11.38
C GLN A 481 -5.36 12.78 11.57
N TYR A 482 -5.30 11.61 12.20
CA TYR A 482 -4.05 10.87 12.35
C TYR A 482 -3.41 10.47 11.02
N GLU A 483 -4.20 10.28 9.94
CA GLU A 483 -3.64 10.02 8.61
C GLU A 483 -2.70 11.13 8.18
N LEU A 484 -3.15 12.38 8.35
CA LEU A 484 -2.39 13.56 7.93
C LEU A 484 -1.20 13.81 8.86
N ILE A 485 -1.37 13.62 10.17
CA ILE A 485 -0.28 13.73 11.14
C ILE A 485 0.84 12.73 10.82
N ILE A 486 0.47 11.47 10.56
CA ILE A 486 1.43 10.41 10.20
C ILE A 486 2.08 10.72 8.85
N ALA A 487 1.30 11.15 7.85
CA ALA A 487 1.82 11.49 6.53
C ALA A 487 2.86 12.63 6.62
N ASP A 488 2.57 13.70 7.35
CA ASP A 488 3.46 14.85 7.53
C ASP A 488 4.74 14.43 8.29
N PHE A 489 4.59 13.60 9.34
CA PHE A 489 5.72 13.05 10.09
C PHE A 489 6.63 12.18 9.22
N LEU A 490 6.08 11.22 8.48
CA LEU A 490 6.84 10.30 7.64
C LEU A 490 7.53 11.01 6.47
N ARG A 491 6.91 12.04 5.88
CA ARG A 491 7.58 12.89 4.87
C ARG A 491 8.79 13.59 5.44
N THR A 492 8.61 14.22 6.60
CA THR A 492 9.70 14.91 7.29
C THR A 492 10.84 13.93 7.62
N GLN A 493 10.50 12.76 8.15
CA GLN A 493 11.50 11.75 8.54
C GLN A 493 12.26 11.20 7.32
N ALA A 494 11.59 10.94 6.20
CA ALA A 494 12.23 10.44 4.99
C ALA A 494 13.24 11.46 4.43
N VAL A 495 12.87 12.74 4.37
CA VAL A 495 13.78 13.81 3.94
C VAL A 495 14.95 13.95 4.91
N ALA A 496 14.70 13.94 6.22
CA ALA A 496 15.76 14.05 7.22
C ALA A 496 16.78 12.89 7.11
N ASN A 497 16.29 11.65 6.97
CA ASN A 497 17.15 10.46 6.86
C ASN A 497 17.99 10.48 5.57
N SER A 498 17.35 10.75 4.43
CA SER A 498 18.06 10.78 3.13
C SER A 498 19.08 11.90 3.06
N ALA A 499 18.72 13.12 3.46
CA ALA A 499 19.63 14.25 3.41
C ALA A 499 20.82 14.09 4.36
N THR A 500 20.61 13.51 5.55
CA THR A 500 21.70 13.24 6.49
C THR A 500 22.70 12.22 5.93
N ALA A 501 22.20 11.09 5.40
CA ALA A 501 23.05 10.08 4.78
C ALA A 501 23.87 10.66 3.62
N ASN A 502 23.21 11.45 2.76
CA ASN A 502 23.84 12.11 1.62
C ASN A 502 24.87 13.17 2.03
N ILE A 503 24.61 13.97 3.06
CA ILE A 503 25.56 14.97 3.56
C ILE A 503 26.84 14.28 4.03
N GLN A 504 26.73 13.20 4.80
CA GLN A 504 27.91 12.47 5.31
C GLN A 504 28.74 11.89 4.17
N ASP A 505 28.08 11.30 3.17
CA ASP A 505 28.74 10.77 1.98
C ASP A 505 29.45 11.87 1.17
N LEU A 506 28.75 12.96 0.89
CA LEU A 506 29.29 14.11 0.15
C LEU A 506 30.47 14.76 0.88
N LEU A 507 30.40 14.91 2.20
CA LEU A 507 31.51 15.45 2.99
C LEU A 507 32.74 14.55 2.92
N ARG A 508 32.57 13.22 2.91
CA ARG A 508 33.71 12.29 2.67
C ARG A 508 34.29 12.47 1.27
N LEU A 509 33.46 12.57 0.24
CA LEU A 509 33.93 12.80 -1.14
C LEU A 509 34.67 14.14 -1.27
N LEU A 510 34.22 15.18 -0.57
CA LEU A 510 34.87 16.50 -0.53
C LEU A 510 36.14 16.53 0.32
N SER A 511 36.29 15.62 1.29
CA SER A 511 37.45 15.58 2.21
C SER A 511 38.76 15.12 1.57
N VAL A 512 38.72 14.67 0.31
CA VAL A 512 39.91 14.26 -0.48
C VAL A 512 40.84 15.46 -0.81
N VAL A 513 40.46 16.67 -0.42
CA VAL A 513 41.26 17.89 -0.58
C VAL A 513 42.45 17.92 0.42
N ASP A 514 43.63 18.31 -0.07
CA ASP A 514 44.88 18.27 0.67
C ASP A 514 45.12 19.46 1.64
N ASP A 515 44.16 20.39 1.77
CA ASP A 515 44.26 21.61 2.59
C ASP A 515 43.65 21.46 3.99
N GLU A 516 44.39 21.92 5.02
CA GLU A 516 44.02 21.80 6.44
C GLU A 516 42.79 22.64 6.80
N ASN A 517 42.67 23.86 6.27
CA ASN A 517 41.52 24.73 6.55
C ASN A 517 40.23 24.14 5.97
N THR A 518 40.31 23.60 4.76
CA THR A 518 39.19 22.92 4.09
C THR A 518 38.70 21.72 4.92
N ARG A 519 39.62 20.90 5.45
CA ARG A 519 39.26 19.77 6.32
C ARG A 519 38.57 20.21 7.60
N LEU A 520 39.01 21.32 8.22
CA LEU A 520 38.37 21.88 9.41
C LEU A 520 36.93 22.36 9.11
N LEU A 521 36.72 23.04 7.98
CA LEU A 521 35.39 23.49 7.57
C LEU A 521 34.45 22.32 7.27
N LEU A 522 34.94 21.28 6.59
CA LEU A 522 34.16 20.06 6.32
C LEU A 522 33.78 19.31 7.59
N ALA A 523 34.71 19.19 8.55
CA ALA A 523 34.44 18.59 9.86
C ALA A 523 33.42 19.41 10.67
N GLN A 524 33.49 20.74 10.60
CA GLN A 524 32.50 21.62 11.22
C GLN A 524 31.12 21.44 10.57
N ALA A 525 31.05 21.36 9.24
CA ALA A 525 29.81 21.10 8.52
C ALA A 525 29.17 19.77 8.94
N GLU A 526 29.97 18.69 9.04
CA GLU A 526 29.50 17.38 9.52
C GLU A 526 28.91 17.47 10.93
N GLN A 527 29.62 18.11 11.86
CA GLN A 527 29.15 18.28 13.23
C GLN A 527 27.85 19.09 13.31
N THR A 528 27.72 20.16 12.52
CA THR A 528 26.51 20.98 12.50
C THR A 528 25.32 20.25 11.87
N ALA A 529 25.54 19.45 10.83
CA ALA A 529 24.49 18.62 10.22
C ALA A 529 24.00 17.55 11.20
N LEU A 530 24.92 16.87 11.89
CA LEU A 530 24.59 15.90 12.95
C LEU A 530 23.85 16.55 14.13
N ALA A 531 24.22 17.77 14.52
CA ALA A 531 23.55 18.51 15.58
C ALA A 531 22.13 18.88 15.18
N PHE A 532 21.93 19.40 13.96
CA PHE A 532 20.62 19.71 13.41
C PHE A 532 19.74 18.47 13.31
N TYR A 533 20.29 17.33 12.89
CA TYR A 533 19.53 16.07 12.85
C TYR A 533 19.04 15.63 14.24
N LYS A 534 19.90 15.70 15.25
CA LYS A 534 19.54 15.29 16.62
C LYS A 534 18.52 16.23 17.26
N GLN A 535 18.64 17.51 16.97
CA GLN A 535 17.80 18.56 17.54
C GLN A 535 17.63 19.64 16.47
N PRO A 536 16.65 19.49 15.56
CA PRO A 536 16.40 20.51 14.55
C PRO A 536 15.80 21.68 15.32
N ASP A 537 16.53 22.76 15.48
CA ASP A 537 16.05 23.97 16.14
C ASP A 537 16.66 25.22 15.50
N PRO A 538 16.16 26.44 15.80
CA PRO A 538 16.66 27.64 15.12
C PRO A 538 18.18 27.86 15.33
N ALA A 539 18.75 27.35 16.43
CA ALA A 539 20.18 27.48 16.72
C ALA A 539 21.01 26.47 15.91
N THR A 540 20.58 25.21 15.84
CA THR A 540 21.25 24.19 15.02
C THR A 540 21.07 24.46 13.52
N GLN A 541 19.91 24.97 13.12
CA GLN A 541 19.64 25.48 11.76
C GLN A 541 20.63 26.56 11.37
N LEU A 542 20.72 27.63 12.16
CA LEU A 542 21.63 28.74 11.89
C LEU A 542 23.10 28.29 11.84
N SER A 543 23.46 27.29 12.64
CA SER A 543 24.80 26.71 12.65
C SER A 543 25.11 25.95 11.36
N LEU A 544 24.14 25.17 10.86
CA LEU A 544 24.23 24.46 9.59
C LEU A 544 24.32 25.42 8.40
N GLU A 545 23.48 26.47 8.39
CA GLU A 545 23.50 27.51 7.36
C GLU A 545 24.87 28.22 7.28
N ARG A 546 25.43 28.58 8.43
CA ARG A 546 26.76 29.21 8.50
C ARG A 546 27.88 28.29 8.02
N ALA A 547 27.81 26.99 8.37
CA ALA A 547 28.80 26.03 7.92
C ALA A 547 28.73 25.83 6.40
N ALA A 548 27.53 25.75 5.83
CA ALA A 548 27.33 25.67 4.38
C ALA A 548 27.87 26.92 3.66
N GLN A 549 27.60 28.12 4.21
CA GLN A 549 28.12 29.37 3.66
C GLN A 549 29.65 29.45 3.72
N ALA A 550 30.27 28.97 4.81
CA ALA A 550 31.73 28.99 4.94
C ALA A 550 32.42 28.14 3.85
N LEU A 551 31.79 27.04 3.43
CA LEU A 551 32.29 26.17 2.38
C LEU A 551 32.26 26.81 0.98
N GLU A 552 31.45 27.86 0.75
CA GLU A 552 31.42 28.58 -0.55
C GLU A 552 32.74 29.30 -0.85
N SER A 553 33.56 29.57 0.18
CA SER A 553 34.85 30.23 0.02
C SER A 553 35.99 29.30 -0.39
N VAL A 554 35.72 27.99 -0.52
CA VAL A 554 36.69 26.93 -0.78
C VAL A 554 36.56 26.40 -2.21
N ASP A 555 37.68 26.09 -2.85
CA ASP A 555 37.73 25.45 -4.17
C ASP A 555 37.43 23.94 -4.06
N LEU A 556 36.14 23.61 -4.05
CA LEU A 556 35.62 22.24 -3.95
C LEU A 556 35.14 21.73 -5.33
N ASN A 557 35.00 20.39 -5.45
CA ASN A 557 34.34 19.82 -6.63
C ASN A 557 32.93 20.42 -6.78
N THR A 558 32.72 21.18 -7.85
CA THR A 558 31.50 21.98 -8.05
C THR A 558 30.24 21.13 -8.02
N ARG A 559 30.27 19.93 -8.64
CA ARG A 559 29.11 19.03 -8.67
C ARG A 559 28.75 18.54 -7.27
N HIS A 560 29.70 17.97 -6.54
CA HIS A 560 29.42 17.45 -5.19
C HIS A 560 29.06 18.57 -4.20
N PHE A 561 29.62 19.76 -4.38
CA PHE A 561 29.26 20.91 -3.56
C PHE A 561 27.83 21.39 -3.85
N GLU A 562 27.39 21.43 -5.11
CA GLU A 562 26.00 21.73 -5.45
C GLU A 562 25.02 20.68 -4.91
N GLU A 563 25.40 19.38 -4.94
CA GLU A 563 24.62 18.30 -4.31
C GLU A 563 24.53 18.52 -2.79
N PHE A 564 25.62 18.91 -2.13
CA PHE A 564 25.66 19.19 -0.70
C PHE A 564 24.74 20.38 -0.34
N GLN A 565 24.83 21.48 -1.09
CA GLN A 565 23.94 22.63 -0.89
C GLN A 565 22.46 22.27 -1.12
N ARG A 566 22.16 21.36 -2.06
CA ARG A 566 20.81 20.81 -2.24
C ARG A 566 20.33 20.07 -0.99
N GLN A 567 21.15 19.18 -0.41
CA GLN A 567 20.77 18.46 0.80
C GLN A 567 20.49 19.41 1.97
N VAL A 568 21.31 20.45 2.14
CA VAL A 568 21.11 21.47 3.18
C VAL A 568 19.77 22.19 2.97
N ARG A 569 19.47 22.64 1.74
CA ARG A 569 18.17 23.29 1.45
C ARG A 569 16.99 22.37 1.72
N MET A 570 17.07 21.11 1.29
CA MET A 570 16.02 20.12 1.54
C MET A 570 15.70 20.00 3.03
N LEU A 571 16.72 19.91 3.88
CA LEU A 571 16.55 19.88 5.33
C LEU A 571 15.89 21.16 5.87
N LEU A 572 16.35 22.32 5.42
CA LEU A 572 15.85 23.62 5.90
C LEU A 572 14.41 23.90 5.47
N GLU A 573 14.01 23.45 4.27
CA GLU A 573 12.69 23.71 3.70
C GLU A 573 11.63 22.70 4.14
N ASN A 574 12.02 21.46 4.43
CA ASN A 574 11.09 20.35 4.64
C ASN A 574 11.05 19.80 6.07
N VAL A 575 11.91 20.28 6.98
CA VAL A 575 11.84 19.94 8.41
C VAL A 575 11.14 21.09 9.15
N PRO A 576 9.86 20.94 9.55
CA PRO A 576 9.07 22.03 10.11
C PRO A 576 9.64 22.58 11.43
N GLY A 577 9.56 23.90 11.59
CA GLY A 577 9.82 24.64 12.84
C GLY A 577 8.92 24.26 14.04
N GLU A 578 7.85 23.51 13.81
CA GLU A 578 6.93 23.00 14.85
C GLU A 578 7.31 21.60 15.35
N LEU A 579 8.10 20.84 14.58
CA LEU A 579 8.77 19.61 15.04
C LEU A 579 10.08 19.90 15.81
N VAL A 580 10.48 21.16 15.75
CA VAL A 580 11.65 21.81 16.35
C VAL A 580 11.36 22.36 17.76
N GLN A 581 10.10 22.68 18.07
CA GLN A 581 9.62 23.06 19.41
C GLN A 581 9.17 21.83 20.19
#